data_AF-A0A7K9BT25-F1
#
_entry.id   AF-A0A7K9BT25-F1
#
_cell.length_a   1.000
_cell.length_b   1.000
_cell.length_c   1.000
_cell.angle_alpha   90.00
_cell.angle_beta   90.00
_cell.angle_gamma   90.00
#
_symmetry.space_group_name_H-M   'P 1'
#
loop_
_entity.id
_entity.type
_entity.pdbx_description
1 polymer ?
#
loop_
_entity_poly.entity_id
_entity_poly.type
_entity_poly.pdbx_seq_one_letter_code
_entity_poly.pdbx_strand_id
1 'polypeptide(L)'
;QLTEKLQDAENDSMAKIAELEKQLSQARRELEALREQLSPPQLPSPPAPQPQDCYRLALERRLEELEEKGLVQILRGPDGDVAIEIVPVVIETPAPPAVNGEPAATAETAATATGTATGTVAPPPPPPLPGGPEGPLVPPPPPPPP
;
A
#
# COMPACT_ATOMS: atom_id res chain seq x y z
N GLN A 1 -7.28 71.67 11.46
CA GLN A 1 -5.92 71.18 11.79
C GLN A 1 -5.89 69.71 12.20
N LEU A 2 -6.67 69.23 13.19
CA LEU A 2 -6.63 67.80 13.56
C LEU A 2 -7.18 66.87 12.47
N THR A 3 -8.31 67.22 11.87
CA THR A 3 -8.92 66.43 10.77
C THR A 3 -8.03 66.38 9.52
N GLU A 4 -7.35 67.47 9.21
CA GLU A 4 -6.41 67.58 8.09
C GLU A 4 -5.20 66.66 8.30
N LYS A 5 -4.58 66.70 9.49
CA LYS A 5 -3.49 65.80 9.86
C LYS A 5 -3.90 64.31 9.86
N LEU A 6 -5.14 64.01 10.22
CA LEU A 6 -5.67 62.65 10.17
C LEU A 6 -5.79 62.18 8.72
N GLN A 7 -6.30 63.04 7.84
CA GLN A 7 -6.46 62.73 6.42
C GLN A 7 -5.13 62.60 5.68
N ASP A 8 -4.13 63.41 6.04
CA ASP A 8 -2.76 63.26 5.54
C ASP A 8 -2.18 61.89 5.94
N ALA A 9 -2.36 61.49 7.20
CA ALA A 9 -1.89 60.18 7.68
C ALA A 9 -2.62 58.99 7.02
N GLU A 10 -3.93 59.13 6.74
CA GLU A 10 -4.71 58.13 5.99
C GLU A 10 -4.22 58.01 4.55
N ASN A 11 -3.94 59.14 3.89
CA ASN A 11 -3.39 59.17 2.54
C ASN A 11 -1.98 58.55 2.47
N ASP A 12 -1.12 58.86 3.44
CA ASP A 12 0.22 58.28 3.54
C ASP A 12 0.15 56.76 3.76
N SER A 13 -0.78 56.30 4.60
CA SER A 13 -1.03 54.87 4.81
C SER A 13 -1.48 54.19 3.52
N MET A 14 -2.41 54.80 2.79
CA MET A 14 -2.91 54.27 1.52
C MET A 14 -1.83 54.23 0.44
N ALA A 15 -0.99 55.28 0.35
CA ALA A 15 0.17 55.30 -0.54
C ALA A 15 1.17 54.19 -0.18
N LYS A 16 1.40 53.97 1.12
CA LYS A 16 2.29 52.89 1.59
C LYS A 16 1.74 51.51 1.29
N ILE A 17 0.42 51.29 1.43
CA ILE A 17 -0.24 50.04 1.06
C ILE A 17 -0.06 49.77 -0.43
N ALA A 18 -0.34 50.73 -1.30
CA ALA A 18 -0.18 50.57 -2.74
C ALA A 18 1.27 50.27 -3.16
N GLU A 19 2.25 50.93 -2.53
CA GLU A 19 3.68 50.66 -2.74
C GLU A 19 4.03 49.23 -2.34
N LEU A 20 3.57 48.74 -1.19
CA LEU A 20 3.81 47.36 -0.72
C LEU A 20 3.11 46.32 -1.61
N GLU A 21 1.89 46.59 -2.06
CA GLU A 21 1.16 45.72 -3.00
C GLU A 21 1.90 45.59 -4.34
N LYS A 22 2.44 46.71 -4.83
CA LYS A 22 3.28 46.74 -6.03
C LYS A 22 4.56 45.93 -5.82
N GLN A 23 5.24 46.10 -4.68
CA GLN A 23 6.43 45.34 -4.34
C GLN A 23 6.15 43.83 -4.25
N LEU A 24 5.05 43.42 -3.62
CA LEU A 24 4.64 42.02 -3.55
C LEU A 24 4.32 41.44 -4.93
N SER A 25 3.59 42.19 -5.75
CA SER A 25 3.26 41.78 -7.12
C SER A 25 4.52 41.66 -7.98
N GLN A 26 5.46 42.59 -7.82
CA GLN A 26 6.75 42.57 -8.50
C GLN A 26 7.60 41.38 -8.04
N ALA A 27 7.73 41.16 -6.73
CA ALA A 27 8.49 40.03 -6.17
C ALA A 27 7.89 38.68 -6.61
N ARG A 28 6.56 38.57 -6.69
CA ARG A 28 5.90 37.38 -7.24
C ARG A 28 6.25 37.15 -8.69
N ARG A 29 6.21 38.19 -9.53
CA ARG A 29 6.58 38.11 -10.95
C ARG A 29 8.04 37.71 -11.13
N GLU A 30 8.94 38.27 -10.32
CA GLU A 30 10.36 37.93 -10.36
C GLU A 30 10.61 36.48 -9.92
N LEU A 31 9.94 36.02 -8.85
CA LEU A 31 10.01 34.61 -8.45
C LEU A 31 9.46 33.68 -9.52
N GLU A 32 8.38 34.04 -10.21
CA GLU A 32 7.84 33.26 -11.31
C GLU A 32 8.79 33.23 -12.51
N ALA A 33 9.39 34.36 -12.88
CA ALA A 33 10.39 34.42 -13.94
C ALA A 33 11.65 33.59 -13.62
N LEU A 34 12.15 33.64 -12.38
CA LEU A 34 13.26 32.80 -11.94
C LEU A 34 12.88 31.32 -11.96
N ARG A 35 11.67 30.98 -11.51
CA ARG A 35 11.15 29.61 -11.58
C ARG A 35 11.04 29.12 -13.01
N GLU A 36 10.59 29.94 -13.96
CA GLU A 36 10.53 29.56 -15.37
C GLU A 36 11.91 29.33 -15.96
N GLN A 37 12.89 30.19 -15.64
CA GLN A 37 14.28 30.02 -16.09
C GLN A 37 14.96 28.78 -15.51
N LEU A 38 14.62 28.42 -14.26
CA LEU A 38 15.19 27.26 -13.58
C LEU A 38 14.34 25.98 -13.78
N SER A 39 13.12 26.12 -14.29
CA SER A 39 12.26 24.99 -14.59
C SER A 39 12.81 24.28 -15.82
N PRO A 40 13.02 22.95 -15.76
CA PRO A 40 13.14 22.18 -16.99
C PRO A 40 11.87 22.37 -17.84
N PRO A 41 11.94 22.21 -19.18
CA PRO A 41 10.75 22.28 -20.03
C PRO A 41 9.66 21.41 -19.40
N GLN A 42 8.47 21.98 -19.21
CA GLN A 42 7.35 21.38 -18.49
C GLN A 42 7.10 19.96 -19.00
N LEU A 43 7.79 18.98 -18.42
CA LEU A 43 7.40 17.60 -18.50
C LEU A 43 6.04 17.55 -17.81
N PRO A 44 5.03 16.91 -18.42
CA PRO A 44 3.75 16.71 -17.77
C PRO A 44 4.04 16.18 -16.36
N SER A 45 3.44 16.82 -15.35
CA SER A 45 3.49 16.37 -13.96
C SER A 45 3.32 14.84 -13.96
N PRO A 46 4.21 14.07 -13.32
CA PRO A 46 4.10 12.63 -13.34
C PRO A 46 2.67 12.26 -12.92
N PRO A 47 2.01 11.31 -13.61
CA PRO A 47 0.67 10.91 -13.25
C PRO A 47 0.67 10.59 -11.75
N ALA A 48 -0.38 11.01 -11.03
CA ALA A 48 -0.56 10.60 -9.65
C ALA A 48 -0.32 9.08 -9.55
N PRO A 49 0.42 8.60 -8.53
CA PRO A 49 0.81 7.20 -8.45
C PRO A 49 -0.44 6.34 -8.66
N GLN A 50 -0.37 5.44 -9.64
CA GLN A 50 -1.52 4.62 -9.97
C GLN A 50 -1.87 3.79 -8.73
N PRO A 51 -3.14 3.39 -8.55
CA PRO A 51 -3.52 2.49 -7.46
C PRO A 51 -2.62 1.24 -7.36
N GLN A 52 -2.08 0.79 -8.50
CA GLN A 52 -1.10 -0.29 -8.59
C GLN A 52 0.25 0.05 -7.96
N ASP A 53 0.77 1.26 -8.16
CA ASP A 53 2.04 1.71 -7.57
C ASP A 53 1.91 1.81 -6.05
N CYS A 54 0.77 2.32 -5.56
CA CYS A 54 0.46 2.32 -4.13
C CYS A 54 0.43 0.90 -3.55
N TYR A 55 -0.15 -0.05 -4.27
CA TYR A 55 -0.17 -1.45 -3.84
C TYR A 55 1.22 -2.08 -3.84
N ARG A 56 2.06 -1.79 -4.85
CA ARG A 56 3.45 -2.27 -4.93
C ARG A 56 4.29 -1.75 -3.76
N LEU A 57 4.22 -0.45 -3.47
CA LEU A 57 4.91 0.16 -2.32
C LEU A 57 4.44 -0.44 -0.99
N ALA A 58 3.13 -0.68 -0.83
CA ALA A 58 2.61 -1.32 0.36
C ALA A 58 3.12 -2.76 0.52
N LEU A 59 3.22 -3.51 -0.58
CA LEU A 59 3.76 -4.86 -0.58
C LEU A 59 5.27 -4.86 -0.24
N GLU A 60 6.05 -3.96 -0.83
CA GLU A 60 7.47 -3.78 -0.52
C GLU A 60 7.68 -3.53 0.97
N ARG A 61 6.92 -2.60 1.55
CA ARG A 61 6.96 -2.34 2.99
C ARG A 61 6.61 -3.58 3.82
N ARG A 62 5.59 -4.35 3.43
CA ARG A 62 5.20 -5.57 4.15
C ARG A 62 6.26 -6.66 4.09
N LEU A 63 6.95 -6.80 2.96
CA LEU A 63 8.04 -7.75 2.80
C LEU A 63 9.22 -7.38 3.71
N GLU A 64 9.58 -6.09 3.74
CA GLU A 64 10.64 -5.56 4.60
C GLU A 64 10.30 -5.77 6.09
N GLU A 65 9.06 -5.51 6.49
CA GLU A 65 8.57 -5.79 7.86
C GLU A 65 8.65 -7.28 8.24
N LEU A 66 8.45 -8.20 7.29
CA LEU A 66 8.55 -9.64 7.55
C LEU A 66 10.01 -10.10 7.60
N GLU A 67 10.87 -9.51 6.79
CA GLU A 67 12.31 -9.78 6.77
C GLU A 67 12.98 -9.27 8.06
N GLU A 68 12.62 -8.06 8.53
CA GLU A 68 13.11 -7.50 9.81
C GLU A 68 12.72 -8.39 11.00
N LYS A 69 11.53 -9.00 10.94
CA LYS A 69 11.07 -9.96 11.97
C LYS A 69 11.76 -11.33 11.85
N GLY A 70 12.58 -11.55 10.82
CA GLY A 70 13.21 -12.83 10.54
C GLY A 70 12.20 -13.93 10.18
N LEU A 71 11.02 -13.58 9.66
CA LEU A 71 9.98 -14.54 9.25
C LEU A 71 10.17 -14.98 7.80
N VAL A 72 10.79 -14.14 7.00
CA VAL A 72 11.14 -14.44 5.61
C VAL A 72 12.54 -13.95 5.31
N GLN A 73 13.18 -14.54 4.30
CA GLN A 73 14.43 -14.07 3.72
C GLN A 73 14.22 -13.84 2.22
N ILE A 74 14.63 -12.67 1.73
CA ILE A 74 14.43 -12.28 0.33
C ILE A 74 15.75 -12.43 -0.43
N LEU A 75 15.80 -13.37 -1.37
CA LEU A 75 16.95 -13.60 -2.23
C LEU A 75 16.73 -12.95 -3.59
N ARG A 76 17.58 -11.97 -3.93
CA ARG A 76 17.53 -11.26 -5.22
C ARG A 76 18.52 -11.88 -6.20
N GLY A 77 18.02 -12.38 -7.32
CA GLY A 77 18.80 -12.98 -8.39
C GLY A 77 19.39 -11.96 -9.37
N PRO A 78 20.33 -12.38 -10.22
CA PRO A 78 21.03 -11.50 -11.18
C PRO A 78 20.12 -10.95 -12.28
N ASP A 79 19.02 -11.65 -12.63
CA ASP A 79 18.08 -11.26 -13.68
C ASP A 79 16.84 -10.53 -13.15
N GLY A 80 16.86 -10.10 -11.88
CA GLY A 80 15.71 -9.48 -11.23
C GLY A 80 14.68 -10.47 -10.67
N ASP A 81 14.98 -11.78 -10.72
CA ASP A 81 14.21 -12.79 -10.01
C ASP A 81 14.26 -12.58 -8.50
N VAL A 82 13.13 -12.83 -7.83
CA VAL A 82 13.01 -12.69 -6.38
C VAL A 82 12.48 -13.99 -5.80
N ALA A 83 13.27 -14.62 -4.93
CA ALA A 83 12.84 -15.78 -4.14
C ALA A 83 12.58 -15.35 -2.69
N ILE A 84 11.51 -15.89 -2.10
CA ILE A 84 11.13 -15.62 -0.70
C ILE A 84 11.16 -16.95 0.04
N GLU A 85 12.10 -17.09 0.97
CA GLU A 85 12.23 -18.25 1.85
C GLU A 85 11.50 -17.98 3.16
N ILE A 86 10.67 -18.92 3.63
CA ILE A 86 9.91 -18.78 4.87
C ILE A 86 10.74 -19.40 6.00
N VAL A 87 11.01 -18.60 7.03
CA VAL A 87 11.79 -19.04 8.20
C VAL A 87 10.84 -19.62 9.25
N PRO A 88 11.02 -20.88 9.68
CA PRO A 88 10.16 -21.50 10.70
C PRO A 88 10.38 -20.83 12.06
N VAL A 89 9.31 -20.30 12.65
CA VAL A 89 9.34 -19.76 14.01
C VAL A 89 9.06 -20.88 15.00
N VAL A 90 10.04 -21.19 15.86
CA VAL A 90 9.84 -22.08 17.00
C VAL A 90 9.12 -21.28 18.09
N ILE A 91 7.79 -21.38 18.13
CA ILE A 91 7.02 -20.89 19.27
C ILE A 91 7.19 -21.95 20.36
N GLU A 92 8.08 -21.70 21.32
CA GLU A 92 8.10 -22.47 22.56
C GLU A 92 6.77 -22.26 23.27
N THR A 93 5.80 -23.11 22.96
CA THR A 93 4.63 -23.31 23.82
C THR A 93 5.19 -23.94 25.09
N PRO A 94 5.12 -23.29 26.28
CA PRO A 94 5.55 -23.92 27.51
C PRO A 94 4.69 -25.16 27.72
N ALA A 95 5.28 -26.32 27.46
CA ALA A 95 4.66 -27.59 27.76
C ALA A 95 4.46 -27.67 29.28
N PRO A 96 3.27 -28.04 29.78
CA PRO A 96 3.11 -28.35 31.18
C PRO A 96 4.05 -29.52 31.53
N PRO A 97 4.66 -29.53 32.73
CA PRO A 97 5.64 -30.55 33.09
C PRO A 97 4.90 -31.90 33.27
N ALA A 98 5.12 -32.82 32.34
CA ALA A 98 4.72 -34.21 32.48
C ALA A 98 5.98 -35.09 32.51
N VAL A 99 6.36 -35.40 33.75
CA VAL A 99 7.12 -36.56 34.24
C VAL A 99 7.55 -37.59 33.18
N ASN A 100 8.88 -37.67 33.03
CA ASN A 100 9.74 -38.84 32.78
C ASN A 100 9.07 -40.20 32.49
N GLY A 101 9.36 -40.81 31.33
CA GLY A 101 9.10 -42.24 31.07
C GLY A 101 9.35 -42.75 29.63
N GLU A 102 10.63 -42.92 29.25
CA GLU A 102 11.23 -43.86 28.27
C GLU A 102 10.80 -43.95 26.77
N PRO A 103 11.70 -44.45 25.88
CA PRO A 103 11.71 -44.16 24.45
C PRO A 103 11.01 -45.24 23.62
N ALA A 104 10.34 -44.84 22.55
CA ALA A 104 9.96 -45.74 21.46
C ALA A 104 10.55 -45.20 20.16
N ALA A 105 11.54 -45.93 19.67
CA ALA A 105 12.24 -45.71 18.43
C ALA A 105 11.36 -45.98 17.19
N THR A 106 11.98 -45.76 16.03
CA THR A 106 11.58 -46.11 14.64
C THR A 106 10.68 -45.07 13.95
N ALA A 107 11.00 -44.52 12.77
CA ALA A 107 11.84 -45.02 11.70
C ALA A 107 12.49 -43.88 10.88
N GLU A 108 13.80 -43.99 10.71
CA GLU A 108 14.54 -43.49 9.56
C GLU A 108 14.22 -44.38 8.36
N THR A 109 13.78 -43.84 7.22
CA THR A 109 13.95 -44.48 5.90
C THR A 109 14.15 -43.40 4.85
N ALA A 110 15.41 -43.24 4.44
CA ALA A 110 15.74 -42.71 3.13
C ALA A 110 15.60 -43.84 2.10
N ALA A 111 14.86 -43.62 1.01
CA ALA A 111 15.05 -44.35 -0.25
C ALA A 111 14.34 -43.65 -1.43
N THR A 112 15.13 -43.41 -2.45
CA THR A 112 14.84 -42.96 -3.82
C THR A 112 13.91 -43.88 -4.63
N ALA A 113 13.31 -43.27 -5.67
CA ALA A 113 12.99 -43.80 -7.00
C ALA A 113 11.55 -44.28 -7.33
N THR A 114 10.99 -43.59 -8.34
CA THR A 114 10.18 -44.08 -9.49
C THR A 114 8.94 -44.95 -9.24
N GLY A 115 7.78 -44.49 -9.73
CA GLY A 115 6.67 -45.40 -10.08
C GLY A 115 5.30 -44.76 -10.04
N THR A 116 4.79 -44.39 -11.22
CA THR A 116 3.40 -44.09 -11.55
C THR A 116 2.39 -45.10 -10.99
N ALA A 117 1.32 -44.62 -10.34
CA ALA A 117 -0.08 -44.73 -10.77
C ALA A 117 -1.09 -44.79 -9.60
N THR A 118 -2.03 -43.84 -9.65
CA THR A 118 -3.43 -43.92 -9.19
C THR A 118 -3.71 -44.31 -7.73
N GLY A 119 -3.95 -43.29 -6.91
CA GLY A 119 -4.66 -43.37 -5.64
C GLY A 119 -5.27 -42.02 -5.31
N THR A 120 -6.45 -41.75 -5.86
CA THR A 120 -7.22 -40.51 -5.67
C THR A 120 -7.72 -40.42 -4.23
N VAL A 121 -7.01 -39.72 -3.36
CA VAL A 121 -7.61 -39.19 -2.13
C VAL A 121 -8.23 -37.85 -2.49
N ALA A 122 -9.56 -37.80 -2.48
CA ALA A 122 -10.31 -36.59 -2.77
C ALA A 122 -9.97 -35.47 -1.76
N PRO A 123 -9.84 -34.21 -2.19
CA PRO A 123 -9.63 -33.09 -1.28
C PRO A 123 -10.84 -32.92 -0.34
N PRO A 124 -10.65 -32.36 0.87
CA PRO A 124 -11.76 -32.08 1.79
C PRO A 124 -12.75 -31.08 1.16
N PRO A 125 -14.05 -31.13 1.55
CA PRO A 125 -15.04 -30.21 1.03
C PRO A 125 -14.74 -28.76 1.46
N PRO A 126 -15.01 -27.77 0.59
CA PRO A 126 -14.80 -26.36 0.94
C PRO A 126 -15.78 -25.90 2.03
N PRO A 127 -15.41 -24.90 2.85
CA PRO A 127 -16.31 -24.30 3.82
C PRO A 127 -17.48 -23.58 3.13
N PRO A 128 -18.66 -23.49 3.77
CA PRO A 128 -19.79 -22.74 3.23
C PRO A 128 -19.45 -21.25 3.14
N LEU A 129 -19.76 -20.65 1.98
CA LEU A 129 -19.60 -19.21 1.75
C LEU A 129 -20.59 -18.40 2.61
N PRO A 130 -20.17 -17.27 3.21
CA PRO A 130 -21.10 -16.31 3.79
C PRO A 130 -22.05 -15.79 2.70
N GLY A 131 -23.36 -15.88 2.97
CA GLY A 131 -24.42 -15.57 2.01
C GLY A 131 -24.23 -14.24 1.29
N GLY A 132 -24.08 -14.32 -0.03
CA GLY A 132 -24.29 -13.21 -0.96
C GLY A 132 -25.57 -13.48 -1.77
N PRO A 133 -26.37 -12.44 -2.09
CA PRO A 133 -27.64 -12.59 -2.77
C PRO A 133 -27.45 -13.17 -4.19
N GLU A 134 -28.37 -14.05 -4.55
CA GLU A 134 -28.45 -14.84 -5.77
C GLU A 134 -28.39 -13.99 -7.06
N GLY A 135 -27.76 -14.55 -8.09
CA GLY A 135 -27.96 -14.14 -9.48
C GLY A 135 -29.41 -14.34 -9.95
N PRO A 136 -29.76 -13.89 -11.18
CA PRO A 136 -31.07 -13.33 -11.48
C PRO A 136 -32.24 -14.32 -11.42
N LEU A 137 -33.18 -14.10 -10.50
CA LEU A 137 -34.50 -14.73 -10.54
C LEU A 137 -35.37 -13.99 -11.56
N VAL A 138 -35.84 -14.74 -12.56
CA VAL A 138 -36.78 -14.33 -13.61
C VAL A 138 -38.00 -13.62 -12.99
N PRO A 139 -38.45 -12.45 -13.50
CA PRO A 139 -39.63 -11.77 -12.98
C PRO A 139 -40.90 -12.63 -13.19
N PRO A 140 -41.87 -12.59 -12.25
CA PRO A 140 -43.10 -13.37 -12.37
C PRO A 140 -43.95 -12.93 -13.56
N PRO A 141 -44.75 -13.84 -14.16
CA PRO A 141 -45.60 -13.51 -15.30
C PRO A 141 -46.70 -12.51 -14.91
N PRO A 142 -47.10 -11.60 -15.83
CA PRO A 142 -48.15 -10.63 -15.55
C PRO A 142 -49.54 -11.30 -15.40
N PRO A 143 -50.44 -10.70 -14.61
CA PRO A 143 -51.79 -11.23 -14.41
C PRO A 143 -52.64 -11.12 -15.70
N PRO A 144 -53.63 -12.02 -15.89
CA PRO A 144 -54.52 -11.98 -17.04
C PRO A 144 -55.43 -10.73 -17.00
N PRO A 145 -55.78 -10.18 -18.18
CA PRO A 145 -56.63 -8.99 -18.26
C PRO A 145 -58.08 -9.28 -17.84
N PRO A 146 -58.79 -8.27 -17.29
CA PRO A 146 -60.22 -8.35 -17.00
C PRO A 146 -61.09 -8.34 -18.27
#